data_AF-A0A7W1S090-F1
#
_entry.id   AF-A0A7W1S090-F1
#
_cell.length_a   1.000
_cell.length_b   1.000
_cell.length_c   1.000
_cell.angle_alpha   90.00
_cell.angle_beta   90.00
_cell.angle_gamma   90.00
#
_symmetry.space_group_name_H-M   'P 1'
#
loop_
_entity.id
_entity.type
_entity.pdbx_description
1 polymer ?
#
loop_
_entity_poly.entity_id
_entity_poly.type
_entity_poly.pdbx_seq_one_letter_code
_entity_poly.pdbx_strand_id
1 'polypeptide(L)'
;MSSRSGALLVVVSALCAILAAFSLAFLVRMRSDAEDTAMLMRESQARIMLAAACHYVQEASRLGWDDPNTALHEECFGWIDVRDGKLGPKWNEGGNDDRLFPVGSSARFPMHVRQRTPYAIRLDATPNPIDTDAASTRFGLPYLSLPEPMPAVANGWAGHPGAGVNDAGWEDFKRGDPRPRAGTAGTAWFRLHRLDGDSFVATCGGGATLGYRSFSEPGADQIFPDRAAFDALARIEQRAWYLIQWSPAVASSDIHNPHCILFLGGAMPDQYVLQRDHYLSMPMNTSHCLHGTPMRTLAHCKNPVGTIRLIQRLRDEPTNW
;
A
#
# COMPACT_ATOMS: atom_id res chain seq x y z
N MET A 1 -72.86 -8.94 -7.55
CA MET A 1 -71.58 -8.44 -6.98
C MET A 1 -71.77 -6.98 -6.58
N SER A 2 -71.38 -6.61 -5.36
CA SER A 2 -71.51 -5.23 -4.83
C SER A 2 -70.47 -4.33 -5.49
N SER A 3 -70.87 -3.19 -6.05
CA SER A 3 -69.97 -2.20 -6.67
C SER A 3 -68.85 -1.72 -5.75
N ARG A 4 -69.05 -1.78 -4.44
CA ARG A 4 -68.06 -1.40 -3.42
C ARG A 4 -66.87 -2.34 -3.38
N SER A 5 -67.08 -3.64 -3.59
CA SER A 5 -65.99 -4.64 -3.57
C SER A 5 -65.04 -4.46 -4.75
N GLY A 6 -65.56 -4.05 -5.92
CA GLY A 6 -64.74 -3.73 -7.10
C GLY A 6 -63.85 -2.51 -6.88
N ALA A 7 -64.42 -1.43 -6.34
CA ALA A 7 -63.66 -0.21 -6.03
C ALA A 7 -62.53 -0.46 -5.03
N LEU A 8 -62.78 -1.26 -3.98
CA LEU A 8 -61.77 -1.58 -2.97
C LEU A 8 -60.60 -2.38 -3.57
N LEU A 9 -60.87 -3.35 -4.46
CA LEU A 9 -59.82 -4.11 -5.14
C LEU A 9 -58.93 -3.22 -6.00
N VAL A 10 -59.50 -2.22 -6.70
CA VAL A 10 -58.73 -1.26 -7.50
C VAL A 10 -57.84 -0.37 -6.63
N VAL A 11 -58.34 0.09 -5.48
CA VAL A 11 -57.54 0.91 -4.55
C VAL A 11 -56.40 0.09 -3.96
N VAL A 12 -56.66 -1.14 -3.52
CA VAL A 12 -55.63 -2.01 -2.94
C VAL A 12 -54.59 -2.38 -4.00
N SER A 13 -54.99 -2.72 -5.23
CA SER A 13 -54.03 -3.03 -6.29
C SER A 13 -53.19 -1.82 -6.68
N ALA A 14 -53.77 -0.62 -6.71
CA ALA A 14 -53.03 0.62 -6.95
C ALA A 14 -52.03 0.91 -5.84
N LEU A 15 -52.42 0.77 -4.56
CA LEU A 15 -51.51 0.95 -3.43
C LEU A 15 -50.37 -0.08 -3.43
N CYS A 16 -50.67 -1.35 -3.72
CA CYS A 16 -49.66 -2.39 -3.86
C CYS A 16 -48.70 -2.10 -5.02
N ALA A 17 -49.21 -1.63 -6.17
CA ALA A 17 -48.39 -1.25 -7.31
C ALA A 17 -47.47 -0.06 -6.99
N ILE A 18 -47.98 0.94 -6.26
CA ILE A 18 -47.19 2.09 -5.81
C ILE A 18 -46.08 1.64 -4.83
N LEU A 19 -46.40 0.81 -3.85
CA LEU A 19 -45.41 0.27 -2.91
C LEU A 19 -44.36 -0.59 -3.60
N ALA A 20 -44.77 -1.41 -4.58
CA ALA A 20 -43.85 -2.19 -5.40
C ALA A 20 -42.93 -1.30 -6.23
N ALA A 21 -43.47 -0.23 -6.84
CA ALA A 21 -42.68 0.74 -7.61
C ALA A 21 -41.67 1.50 -6.73
N PHE A 22 -42.07 1.94 -5.55
CA PHE A 22 -41.15 2.57 -4.59
C PHE A 22 -40.06 1.60 -4.12
N SER A 23 -40.43 0.35 -3.82
CA SER A 23 -39.46 -0.68 -3.41
C SER A 23 -38.45 -0.96 -4.52
N LEU A 24 -38.91 -1.06 -5.78
CA LEU A 24 -38.03 -1.24 -6.93
C LEU A 24 -37.10 -0.04 -7.14
N ALA A 25 -37.61 1.18 -7.08
CA ALA A 25 -36.80 2.39 -7.22
C ALA A 25 -35.71 2.48 -6.14
N PHE A 26 -36.05 2.12 -4.90
CA PHE A 26 -35.08 2.06 -3.79
C PHE A 26 -33.99 1.01 -4.04
N LEU A 27 -34.36 -0.21 -4.46
CA LEU A 27 -33.39 -1.27 -4.78
C LEU A 27 -32.47 -0.89 -5.95
N VAL A 28 -33.01 -0.27 -7.00
CA VAL A 28 -32.21 0.21 -8.14
C VAL A 28 -31.23 1.28 -7.70
N ARG A 29 -31.65 2.23 -6.86
CA ARG A 29 -30.76 3.26 -6.32
C ARG A 29 -29.67 2.66 -5.43
N MET A 30 -30.02 1.77 -4.51
CA MET A 30 -29.03 1.10 -3.65
C MET A 30 -27.99 0.34 -4.48
N ARG A 31 -28.41 -0.30 -5.57
CA ARG A 31 -27.50 -0.99 -6.48
C ARG A 31 -26.55 -0.01 -7.18
N SER A 32 -27.07 1.11 -7.69
CA SER A 32 -26.25 2.16 -8.30
C SER A 32 -25.21 2.72 -7.31
N ASP A 33 -25.64 3.07 -6.10
CA ASP A 33 -24.76 3.61 -5.05
C ASP A 33 -23.66 2.59 -4.67
N ALA A 34 -24.00 1.30 -4.64
CA ALA A 34 -23.04 0.23 -4.38
C ALA A 34 -22.04 0.04 -5.52
N GLU A 35 -22.47 0.13 -6.78
CA GLU A 35 -21.61 0.08 -7.96
C GLU A 35 -20.63 1.27 -7.99
N ASP A 36 -21.12 2.48 -7.69
CA ASP A 36 -20.29 3.70 -7.61
C ASP A 36 -19.26 3.62 -6.47
N THR A 37 -19.69 3.17 -5.29
CA THR A 37 -18.79 2.99 -4.13
C THR A 37 -17.72 1.94 -4.43
N ALA A 38 -18.08 0.85 -5.10
CA ALA A 38 -17.12 -0.19 -5.49
C ALA A 38 -16.08 0.35 -6.47
N MET A 39 -16.47 1.21 -7.42
CA MET A 39 -15.55 1.86 -8.34
C MET A 39 -14.55 2.77 -7.60
N LEU A 40 -15.04 3.62 -6.69
CA LEU A 40 -14.20 4.52 -5.88
C LEU A 40 -13.22 3.75 -4.98
N MET A 41 -13.67 2.65 -4.37
CA MET A 41 -12.81 1.79 -3.55
C MET A 41 -11.67 1.18 -4.37
N ARG A 42 -11.97 0.66 -5.58
CA ARG A 42 -10.95 0.08 -6.47
C ARG A 42 -9.94 1.12 -6.96
N GLU A 43 -10.40 2.33 -7.29
CA GLU A 43 -9.50 3.42 -7.66
C GLU A 43 -8.60 3.82 -6.48
N SER A 44 -9.17 3.94 -5.28
CA SER A 44 -8.41 4.23 -4.06
C SER A 44 -7.37 3.15 -3.77
N GLN A 45 -7.75 1.88 -3.91
CA GLN A 45 -6.83 0.74 -3.80
C GLN A 45 -5.70 0.83 -4.83
N ALA A 46 -5.99 1.09 -6.10
CA ALA A 46 -4.97 1.24 -7.13
C ALA A 46 -3.98 2.38 -6.82
N ARG A 47 -4.44 3.49 -6.24
CA ARG A 47 -3.57 4.60 -5.81
C ARG A 47 -2.70 4.24 -4.60
N ILE A 48 -3.26 3.49 -3.63
CA ILE A 48 -2.47 2.96 -2.50
C ILE A 48 -1.41 1.98 -3.02
N MET A 49 -1.75 1.15 -4.00
CA MET A 49 -0.82 0.22 -4.65
C MET A 49 0.27 0.94 -5.44
N LEU A 50 -0.02 2.10 -6.03
CA LEU A 50 0.98 2.96 -6.64
C LEU A 50 1.98 3.48 -5.59
N ALA A 51 1.50 3.94 -4.44
CA ALA A 51 2.38 4.35 -3.35
C ALA A 51 3.25 3.17 -2.86
N ALA A 52 2.66 1.97 -2.72
CA ALA A 52 3.42 0.76 -2.39
C ALA A 52 4.49 0.42 -3.44
N ALA A 53 4.16 0.56 -4.74
CA ALA A 53 5.10 0.35 -5.83
C ALA A 53 6.26 1.37 -5.80
N CYS A 54 5.96 2.65 -5.57
CA CYS A 54 6.98 3.69 -5.38
C CYS A 54 7.88 3.41 -4.18
N HIS A 55 7.31 3.00 -3.05
CA HIS A 55 8.09 2.63 -1.86
C HIS A 55 8.96 1.41 -2.10
N TYR A 56 8.44 0.40 -2.80
CA TYR A 56 9.23 -0.76 -3.18
C TYR A 56 10.43 -0.34 -4.04
N VAL A 57 10.21 0.51 -5.05
CA VAL A 57 11.30 1.05 -5.88
C VAL A 57 12.32 1.77 -5.00
N GLN A 58 11.89 2.70 -4.15
CA GLN A 58 12.78 3.47 -3.28
C GLN A 58 13.57 2.58 -2.31
N GLU A 59 12.91 1.68 -1.59
CA GLU A 59 13.56 0.80 -0.60
C GLU A 59 14.49 -0.22 -1.23
N ALA A 60 14.15 -0.70 -2.43
CA ALA A 60 15.00 -1.64 -3.14
C ALA A 60 16.15 -0.95 -3.92
N SER A 61 16.10 0.38 -4.02
CA SER A 61 17.07 1.24 -4.71
C SER A 61 18.08 1.96 -3.80
N ARG A 62 18.11 1.66 -2.50
CA ARG A 62 18.98 2.38 -1.56
C ARG A 62 20.45 2.33 -1.98
N LEU A 63 21.14 3.47 -1.79
CA LEU A 63 22.59 3.61 -1.98
C LEU A 63 23.30 2.54 -1.14
N GLY A 64 24.26 1.87 -1.77
CA GLY A 64 24.97 0.76 -1.18
C GLY A 64 25.74 1.08 0.08
N TRP A 65 26.12 0.01 0.78
CA TRP A 65 27.11 0.09 1.83
C TRP A 65 28.49 0.14 1.19
N ASP A 66 29.24 1.18 1.53
CA ASP A 66 30.66 1.31 1.23
C ASP A 66 31.42 0.17 1.93
N ASP A 67 32.27 -0.55 1.19
CA ASP A 67 33.12 -1.60 1.77
C ASP A 67 34.22 -0.91 2.57
N PRO A 68 34.25 -1.05 3.91
CA PRO A 68 35.24 -0.37 4.75
C PRO A 68 36.69 -0.81 4.45
N ASN A 69 36.90 -1.88 3.66
CA ASN A 69 38.21 -2.36 3.25
C ASN A 69 38.70 -1.76 1.93
N THR A 70 37.88 -0.98 1.22
CA THR A 70 38.29 -0.29 0.00
C THR A 70 38.94 1.05 0.34
N ALA A 71 40.08 1.35 -0.30
CA ALA A 71 40.89 2.53 0.03
C ALA A 71 40.29 3.86 -0.44
N LEU A 72 39.31 3.80 -1.35
CA LEU A 72 38.49 4.90 -1.79
C LEU A 72 37.07 4.56 -1.36
N HIS A 73 36.50 5.35 -0.44
CA HIS A 73 35.08 5.27 -0.13
C HIS A 73 34.32 5.46 -1.44
N GLU A 74 33.77 4.38 -1.99
CA GLU A 74 32.90 4.48 -3.14
C GLU A 74 31.60 5.04 -2.57
N GLU A 75 31.27 6.32 -2.82
CA GLU A 75 29.90 6.77 -2.66
C GLU A 75 29.05 5.82 -3.51
N CYS A 76 28.40 4.85 -2.87
CA CYS A 76 27.79 3.72 -3.56
C CYS A 76 26.51 4.18 -4.29
N PHE A 77 26.68 4.83 -5.44
CA PHE A 77 25.63 5.05 -6.42
C PHE A 77 25.21 3.69 -7.00
N GLY A 78 24.25 3.04 -6.36
CA GLY A 78 23.79 1.71 -6.78
C GLY A 78 22.60 1.24 -5.97
N TRP A 79 21.80 0.38 -6.57
CA TRP A 79 20.66 -0.26 -5.92
C TRP A 79 21.20 -1.36 -4.99
N ILE A 80 20.99 -1.27 -3.67
CA ILE A 80 21.30 -2.31 -2.68
C ILE A 80 20.05 -2.61 -1.85
N ASP A 81 19.76 -3.89 -1.65
CA ASP A 81 18.64 -4.39 -0.87
C ASP A 81 18.95 -4.38 0.63
N VAL A 82 18.17 -3.63 1.41
CA VAL A 82 18.35 -3.48 2.87
C VAL A 82 18.17 -4.76 3.67
N ARG A 83 17.53 -5.78 3.09
CA ARG A 83 17.25 -7.04 3.80
C ARG A 83 18.50 -7.88 3.99
N ASP A 84 19.50 -7.72 3.12
CA ASP A 84 20.75 -8.50 3.17
C ASP A 84 22.02 -7.77 2.72
N GLY A 85 21.95 -6.49 2.35
CA GLY A 85 23.12 -5.66 2.03
C GLY A 85 23.75 -5.93 0.66
N LYS A 86 23.07 -6.66 -0.23
CA LYS A 86 23.56 -6.99 -1.58
C LYS A 86 22.92 -6.13 -2.67
N LEU A 87 23.48 -6.16 -3.88
CA LEU A 87 22.93 -5.48 -5.06
C LEU A 87 21.42 -5.79 -5.25
N GLY A 88 20.62 -4.73 -5.29
CA GLY A 88 19.17 -4.71 -5.48
C GLY A 88 18.76 -4.04 -6.80
N PRO A 89 17.46 -3.83 -7.07
CA PRO A 89 16.35 -4.30 -6.28
C PRO A 89 16.17 -5.80 -6.54
N LYS A 90 15.89 -6.60 -5.51
CA LYS A 90 15.81 -8.06 -5.69
C LYS A 90 14.48 -8.47 -6.29
N TRP A 91 14.54 -9.39 -7.25
CA TRP A 91 13.37 -9.93 -7.94
C TRP A 91 12.31 -10.54 -7.01
N ASN A 92 12.72 -11.16 -5.89
CA ASN A 92 11.83 -11.90 -4.98
C ASN A 92 11.82 -11.33 -3.54
N GLU A 93 10.74 -11.60 -2.81
CA GLU A 93 10.68 -11.41 -1.35
C GLU A 93 11.48 -12.50 -0.62
N GLY A 94 12.49 -12.11 0.17
CA GLY A 94 12.96 -12.92 1.30
C GLY A 94 13.89 -14.11 1.02
N GLY A 95 14.73 -14.07 -0.01
CA GLY A 95 15.76 -15.09 -0.23
C GLY A 95 17.12 -14.50 -0.57
N ASN A 96 18.18 -15.31 -0.41
CA ASN A 96 19.54 -15.10 -0.96
C ASN A 96 19.55 -15.04 -2.51
N ASP A 97 18.56 -14.39 -3.13
CA ASP A 97 18.50 -14.18 -4.56
C ASP A 97 19.26 -12.89 -4.85
N ASP A 98 20.48 -13.03 -5.36
CA ASP A 98 21.36 -11.90 -5.69
C ASP A 98 21.06 -11.31 -7.07
N ARG A 99 19.95 -11.75 -7.69
CA ARG A 99 19.51 -11.27 -8.99
C ARG A 99 18.88 -9.88 -8.86
N LEU A 100 19.63 -8.89 -9.35
CA LEU A 100 19.14 -7.58 -9.77
C LEU A 100 17.85 -7.72 -10.57
N PHE A 101 16.85 -6.86 -10.33
CA PHE A 101 15.65 -6.74 -11.17
C PHE A 101 16.07 -6.32 -12.59
N PRO A 102 16.02 -7.23 -13.58
CA PRO A 102 16.61 -6.94 -14.89
C PRO A 102 15.85 -5.86 -15.66
N VAL A 103 16.55 -5.10 -16.48
CA VAL A 103 15.88 -4.24 -17.48
C VAL A 103 15.09 -5.13 -18.46
N GLY A 104 13.89 -4.71 -18.82
CA GLY A 104 12.99 -5.44 -19.72
C GLY A 104 12.22 -6.58 -19.05
N SER A 105 12.21 -6.66 -17.72
CA SER A 105 11.55 -7.73 -16.98
C SER A 105 10.46 -7.20 -16.04
N SER A 106 9.53 -8.07 -15.63
CA SER A 106 8.39 -7.70 -14.78
C SER A 106 8.29 -8.54 -13.52
N ALA A 107 8.15 -7.87 -12.37
CA ALA A 107 7.90 -8.51 -11.09
C ALA A 107 6.47 -8.20 -10.59
N ARG A 108 5.84 -9.18 -9.93
CA ARG A 108 4.47 -9.09 -9.41
C ARG A 108 4.49 -9.16 -7.89
N PHE A 109 3.70 -8.30 -7.26
CA PHE A 109 3.65 -8.14 -5.81
C PHE A 109 2.18 -8.19 -5.37
N PRO A 110 1.65 -9.40 -5.09
CA PRO A 110 0.32 -9.55 -4.53
C PRO A 110 0.29 -9.02 -3.11
N MET A 111 -0.56 -8.03 -2.85
CA MET A 111 -0.66 -7.39 -1.55
C MET A 111 -1.82 -7.99 -0.79
N HIS A 112 -1.50 -8.56 0.37
CA HIS A 112 -2.50 -9.08 1.30
C HIS A 112 -2.14 -8.67 2.71
N VAL A 113 -3.16 -8.59 3.57
CA VAL A 113 -2.92 -8.35 4.99
C VAL A 113 -2.55 -9.69 5.60
N ARG A 114 -1.38 -9.77 6.23
CA ARG A 114 -1.00 -10.94 7.02
C ARG A 114 -1.97 -11.12 8.20
N GLN A 115 -2.23 -12.35 8.60
CA GLN A 115 -3.06 -12.64 9.77
C GLN A 115 -2.51 -11.90 11.01
N ARG A 116 -1.18 -11.89 11.15
CA ARG A 116 -0.42 -11.10 12.14
C ARG A 116 0.87 -10.61 11.49
N THR A 117 1.09 -9.30 11.45
CA THR A 117 2.36 -8.74 10.94
C THR A 117 3.53 -9.07 11.88
N PRO A 118 4.77 -9.09 11.36
CA PRO A 118 5.96 -9.04 12.20
C PRO A 118 5.85 -7.94 13.24
N TYR A 119 6.21 -8.25 14.48
CA TYR A 119 6.20 -7.31 15.60
C TYR A 119 4.83 -6.65 15.87
N ALA A 120 3.72 -7.32 15.50
CA ALA A 120 2.38 -6.78 15.70
C ALA A 120 2.12 -6.51 17.19
N ILE A 121 1.77 -5.26 17.52
CA ILE A 121 1.46 -4.83 18.88
C ILE A 121 -0.04 -4.68 19.12
N ARG A 122 -0.43 -4.78 20.38
CA ARG A 122 -1.77 -4.44 20.87
C ARG A 122 -1.97 -2.92 20.85
N LEU A 123 -3.20 -2.52 20.55
CA LEU A 123 -3.61 -1.11 20.61
C LEU A 123 -4.18 -0.73 21.97
N ASP A 124 -4.57 -1.71 22.79
CA ASP A 124 -5.06 -1.47 24.13
C ASP A 124 -3.90 -1.26 25.11
N ALA A 125 -4.06 -0.27 25.99
CA ALA A 125 -3.18 -0.06 27.11
C ALA A 125 -3.23 -1.28 28.03
N THR A 126 -2.07 -1.79 28.41
CA THR A 126 -1.97 -2.93 29.28
C THR A 126 -2.03 -2.45 30.73
N PRO A 127 -3.07 -2.85 31.50
CA PRO A 127 -3.18 -2.43 32.88
C PRO A 127 -1.99 -2.97 33.68
N ASN A 128 -1.25 -2.07 34.32
CA ASN A 128 -0.23 -2.38 35.32
C ASN A 128 -0.81 -2.06 36.72
N PRO A 129 -1.74 -2.88 37.26
CA PRO A 129 -2.33 -2.60 38.56
C PRO A 129 -1.26 -2.67 39.65
N ILE A 130 -1.31 -1.73 40.58
CA ILE A 130 -0.47 -1.78 41.79
C ILE A 130 -0.97 -2.95 42.65
N ASP A 131 -0.05 -3.78 43.10
CA ASP A 131 -0.38 -4.91 43.97
C ASP A 131 -0.95 -4.38 45.30
N THR A 132 -2.16 -4.85 45.64
CA THR A 132 -2.90 -4.45 46.83
C THR A 132 -2.76 -5.44 47.99
N ASP A 133 -2.09 -6.57 47.80
CA ASP A 133 -1.84 -7.52 48.89
C ASP A 133 -0.66 -7.06 49.74
N ALA A 134 -0.93 -6.65 50.99
CA ALA A 134 0.09 -6.17 51.92
C ALA A 134 1.17 -7.22 52.29
N ALA A 135 0.90 -8.51 52.08
CA ALA A 135 1.88 -9.58 52.27
C ALA A 135 2.83 -9.74 51.08
N SER A 136 2.50 -9.15 49.92
CA SER A 136 3.32 -9.22 48.72
C SER A 136 4.56 -8.34 48.84
N THR A 137 5.70 -8.85 48.36
CA THR A 137 6.93 -8.05 48.21
C THR A 137 6.78 -6.92 47.18
N ARG A 138 5.67 -6.89 46.43
CA ARG A 138 5.34 -5.89 45.42
C ARG A 138 4.25 -4.91 45.86
N PHE A 139 3.75 -5.04 47.08
CA PHE A 139 2.69 -4.18 47.62
C PHE A 139 3.02 -2.69 47.43
N GLY A 140 2.10 -1.93 46.83
CA GLY A 140 2.25 -0.48 46.67
C GLY A 140 3.31 -0.03 45.66
N LEU A 141 3.98 -0.95 44.94
CA LEU A 141 5.03 -0.60 43.97
C LEU A 141 4.47 -0.52 42.54
N PRO A 142 4.61 0.63 41.83
CA PRO A 142 4.10 0.81 40.47
C PRO A 142 5.08 0.24 39.44
N TYR A 143 5.34 -1.05 39.48
CA TYR A 143 6.18 -1.68 38.47
C TYR A 143 5.44 -1.66 37.12
N LEU A 144 6.07 -1.10 36.09
CA LEU A 144 5.71 -1.33 34.67
C LEU A 144 6.08 -2.76 34.28
N SER A 145 5.47 -3.71 35.00
CA SER A 145 5.77 -5.14 34.92
C SER A 145 5.38 -5.73 33.57
N LEU A 146 4.45 -5.07 32.89
CA LEU A 146 4.04 -5.34 31.53
C LEU A 146 4.49 -4.15 30.66
N PRO A 147 5.54 -4.31 29.83
CA PRO A 147 6.04 -3.24 28.99
C PRO A 147 4.99 -2.85 27.94
N GLU A 148 4.77 -1.55 27.77
CA GLU A 148 3.94 -1.04 26.68
C GLU A 148 4.82 -0.61 25.49
N PRO A 149 4.43 -0.96 24.25
CA PRO A 149 3.26 -1.76 23.88
C PRO A 149 3.48 -3.29 24.01
N MET A 150 2.40 -4.03 24.31
CA MET A 150 2.43 -5.50 24.37
C MET A 150 2.22 -6.15 22.99
N PRO A 151 2.71 -7.38 22.74
CA PRO A 151 2.46 -8.12 21.50
C PRO A 151 0.97 -8.42 21.29
N ALA A 152 0.53 -8.35 20.03
CA ALA A 152 -0.87 -8.57 19.60
C ALA A 152 -1.43 -9.95 19.97
N VAL A 153 -0.56 -10.95 20.13
CA VAL A 153 -0.92 -12.31 20.55
C VAL A 153 -0.04 -12.67 21.74
N ALA A 154 -0.61 -13.36 22.72
CA ALA A 154 0.16 -13.90 23.85
C ALA A 154 1.28 -14.79 23.33
N ASN A 155 2.52 -14.34 23.49
CA ASN A 155 3.74 -15.01 23.04
C ASN A 155 4.55 -15.54 24.24
N GLY A 156 3.86 -15.89 25.32
CA GLY A 156 4.50 -16.34 26.57
C GLY A 156 5.00 -15.20 27.47
N TRP A 157 4.83 -13.93 27.09
CA TRP A 157 5.15 -12.78 27.94
C TRP A 157 4.21 -12.63 29.15
N ALA A 158 3.22 -13.50 29.28
CA ALA A 158 2.26 -13.51 30.39
C ALA A 158 2.89 -14.19 31.61
N GLY A 159 3.63 -13.42 32.41
CA GLY A 159 4.07 -13.85 33.74
C GLY A 159 5.29 -13.09 34.24
N HIS A 160 5.07 -12.02 35.01
CA HIS A 160 6.12 -11.21 35.67
C HIS A 160 7.14 -10.54 34.70
N PRO A 161 7.74 -9.40 35.09
CA PRO A 161 8.73 -8.75 34.23
C PRO A 161 9.97 -9.64 34.08
N GLY A 162 10.23 -10.10 32.86
CA GLY A 162 11.40 -10.91 32.51
C GLY A 162 11.24 -12.43 32.55
N ALA A 163 10.11 -12.97 33.03
CA ALA A 163 9.85 -14.41 32.99
C ALA A 163 8.92 -14.75 31.80
N GLY A 164 9.37 -15.63 30.91
CA GLY A 164 8.54 -16.13 29.80
C GLY A 164 8.83 -15.53 28.42
N VAL A 165 9.72 -14.53 28.30
CA VAL A 165 10.35 -14.25 27.00
C VAL A 165 11.40 -15.34 26.75
N ASN A 166 10.94 -16.48 26.25
CA ASN A 166 11.88 -17.46 25.69
C ASN A 166 12.18 -17.07 24.23
N ASP A 167 13.34 -17.50 23.74
CA ASP A 167 13.80 -17.22 22.37
C ASP A 167 12.74 -17.64 21.33
N ALA A 168 11.97 -18.70 21.61
CA ALA A 168 10.89 -19.17 20.76
C ALA A 168 9.74 -18.17 20.61
N GLY A 169 9.28 -17.54 21.70
CA GLY A 169 8.23 -16.52 21.69
C GLY A 169 8.67 -15.21 21.04
N TRP A 170 9.96 -14.87 21.16
CA TRP A 170 10.54 -13.74 20.43
C TRP A 170 10.63 -14.00 18.93
N GLU A 171 11.11 -15.18 18.52
CA GLU A 171 11.18 -15.55 17.10
C GLU A 171 9.80 -15.69 16.44
N ASP A 172 8.78 -16.13 17.18
CA ASP A 172 7.38 -16.10 16.70
C ASP A 172 6.87 -14.66 16.53
N PHE A 173 7.12 -13.78 17.50
CA PHE A 173 6.74 -12.37 17.44
C PHE A 173 7.40 -11.64 16.26
N LYS A 174 8.70 -11.88 16.06
CA LYS A 174 9.48 -11.36 14.94
C LYS A 174 8.96 -11.87 13.59
N ARG A 175 8.58 -13.15 13.50
CA ARG A 175 8.09 -13.75 12.26
C ARG A 175 6.66 -13.34 11.91
N GLY A 176 5.81 -13.17 12.92
CA GLY A 176 4.37 -12.95 12.75
C GLY A 176 3.62 -14.21 12.32
N ASP A 177 2.48 -14.05 11.65
CA ASP A 177 1.76 -15.13 10.95
C ASP A 177 1.61 -14.73 9.48
N PRO A 178 2.38 -15.35 8.56
CA PRO A 178 2.43 -14.92 7.16
C PRO A 178 1.19 -15.31 6.36
N ARG A 179 0.27 -16.10 6.93
CA ARG A 179 -0.95 -16.49 6.21
C ARG A 179 -1.77 -15.24 5.85
N PRO A 180 -2.33 -15.16 4.64
CA PRO A 180 -3.19 -14.05 4.27
C PRO A 180 -4.49 -14.08 5.09
N ARG A 181 -4.92 -12.91 5.56
CA ARG A 181 -6.22 -12.72 6.17
C ARG A 181 -7.30 -12.97 5.11
N ALA A 182 -8.29 -13.78 5.48
CA ALA A 182 -9.43 -14.08 4.61
C ALA A 182 -10.07 -12.78 4.08
N GLY A 183 -10.39 -12.75 2.79
CA GLY A 183 -10.96 -11.58 2.12
C GLY A 183 -9.96 -10.48 1.75
N THR A 184 -8.67 -10.61 2.09
CA THR A 184 -7.62 -9.68 1.63
C THR A 184 -6.69 -10.28 0.57
N ALA A 185 -6.66 -11.61 0.46
CA ALA A 185 -5.90 -12.28 -0.58
C ALA A 185 -6.47 -11.94 -1.96
N GLY A 186 -5.62 -11.49 -2.88
CA GLY A 186 -6.01 -11.20 -4.26
C GLY A 186 -6.95 -10.01 -4.41
N THR A 187 -7.07 -9.14 -3.41
CA THR A 187 -7.86 -7.90 -3.54
C THR A 187 -7.05 -6.73 -4.05
N ALA A 188 -5.74 -6.71 -3.80
CA ALA A 188 -4.85 -5.64 -4.23
C ALA A 188 -3.51 -6.23 -4.67
N TRP A 189 -2.92 -5.61 -5.69
CA TRP A 189 -1.60 -5.99 -6.17
C TRP A 189 -0.99 -4.82 -6.94
N PHE A 190 0.34 -4.86 -7.06
CA PHE A 190 1.03 -4.08 -8.08
C PHE A 190 2.01 -4.95 -8.84
N ARG A 191 2.32 -4.53 -10.05
CA ARG A 191 3.32 -5.12 -10.92
C ARG A 191 4.24 -4.01 -11.35
N LEU A 192 5.54 -4.28 -11.35
CA LEU A 192 6.54 -3.39 -11.89
C LEU A 192 7.13 -4.05 -13.13
N HIS A 193 7.24 -3.29 -14.21
CA HIS A 193 8.07 -3.62 -15.35
C HIS A 193 9.18 -2.59 -15.45
N ARG A 194 10.43 -3.04 -15.45
CA ARG A 194 11.59 -2.15 -15.54
C ARG A 194 11.88 -1.84 -17.00
N LEU A 195 11.66 -0.60 -17.44
CA LEU A 195 11.89 -0.19 -18.82
C LEU A 195 13.37 0.00 -19.13
N ASP A 196 14.07 0.68 -18.23
CA ASP A 196 15.48 1.05 -18.36
C ASP A 196 16.16 1.15 -16.98
N GLY A 197 17.24 1.93 -16.87
CA GLY A 197 18.01 2.08 -15.64
C GLY A 197 17.20 2.68 -14.49
N ASP A 198 16.31 3.63 -14.76
CA ASP A 198 15.67 4.48 -13.77
C ASP A 198 14.14 4.61 -13.93
N SER A 199 13.57 4.05 -15.00
CA SER A 199 12.17 4.14 -15.37
C SER A 199 11.44 2.80 -15.28
N PHE A 200 10.21 2.87 -14.77
CA PHE A 200 9.36 1.72 -14.48
C PHE A 200 7.94 1.97 -14.98
N VAL A 201 7.31 0.92 -15.50
CA VAL A 201 5.84 0.89 -15.60
C VAL A 201 5.31 0.17 -14.38
N ALA A 202 4.59 0.90 -13.52
CA ALA A 202 3.81 0.32 -12.46
C ALA A 202 2.38 0.08 -12.94
N THR A 203 1.96 -1.18 -12.94
CA THR A 203 0.56 -1.55 -13.08
C THR A 203 -0.01 -1.83 -11.70
N CYS A 204 -1.00 -1.05 -11.30
CA CYS A 204 -1.66 -1.18 -10.01
C CYS A 204 -3.09 -1.63 -10.25
N GLY A 205 -3.55 -2.61 -9.48
CA GLY A 205 -4.89 -3.14 -9.66
C GLY A 205 -5.52 -3.66 -8.38
N GLY A 206 -6.85 -3.73 -8.44
CA GLY A 206 -7.65 -4.39 -7.44
C GLY A 206 -8.50 -5.47 -8.11
N GLY A 207 -8.12 -6.73 -7.92
CA GLY A 207 -8.81 -7.86 -8.55
C GLY A 207 -8.04 -9.17 -8.50
N ALA A 208 -8.74 -10.23 -8.92
CA ALA A 208 -8.30 -11.60 -8.74
C ALA A 208 -7.32 -12.09 -9.81
N THR A 209 -6.93 -11.26 -10.79
CA THR A 209 -5.91 -11.69 -11.77
C THR A 209 -4.51 -11.66 -11.20
N LEU A 210 -4.30 -11.09 -10.00
CA LEU A 210 -3.00 -11.01 -9.32
C LEU A 210 -1.92 -10.29 -10.15
N GLY A 211 -2.32 -9.44 -11.10
CA GLY A 211 -1.40 -8.68 -11.96
C GLY A 211 -0.85 -9.44 -13.16
N TYR A 212 -1.43 -10.59 -13.49
CA TYR A 212 -1.15 -11.26 -14.75
C TYR A 212 -1.78 -10.48 -15.90
N ARG A 213 -0.97 -10.20 -16.94
CA ARG A 213 -1.44 -9.46 -18.12
C ARG A 213 -2.38 -10.32 -18.95
N SER A 214 -2.01 -11.59 -19.15
CA SER A 214 -2.73 -12.55 -19.97
C SER A 214 -2.63 -13.96 -19.37
N PHE A 215 -3.57 -14.84 -19.72
CA PHE A 215 -3.50 -16.26 -19.36
C PHE A 215 -2.28 -17.00 -19.96
N SER A 216 -1.64 -16.44 -20.99
CA SER A 216 -0.42 -17.00 -21.58
C SER A 216 0.86 -16.64 -20.81
N GLU A 217 0.76 -15.80 -19.78
CA GLU A 217 1.94 -15.49 -18.96
C GLU A 217 2.39 -16.69 -18.12
N PRO A 218 3.70 -16.87 -17.91
CA PRO A 218 4.23 -17.97 -17.10
C PRO A 218 3.61 -18.02 -15.70
N GLY A 219 3.03 -19.18 -15.36
CA GLY A 219 2.41 -19.47 -14.07
C GLY A 219 0.93 -19.07 -13.96
N ALA A 220 0.34 -18.45 -14.98
CA ALA A 220 -1.10 -18.14 -14.97
C ALA A 220 -1.94 -19.42 -15.00
N ASP A 221 -1.52 -20.41 -15.78
CA ASP A 221 -2.11 -21.75 -15.91
C ASP A 221 -2.13 -22.57 -14.61
N GLN A 222 -1.25 -22.24 -13.66
CA GLN A 222 -1.20 -22.88 -12.34
C GLN A 222 -2.22 -22.28 -11.35
N ILE A 223 -2.66 -21.05 -11.62
CA ILE A 223 -3.52 -20.28 -10.71
C ILE A 223 -4.97 -20.26 -11.21
N PHE A 224 -5.16 -20.13 -12.52
CA PHE A 224 -6.48 -20.02 -13.14
C PHE A 224 -6.86 -21.34 -13.83
N PRO A 225 -8.09 -21.82 -13.65
CA PRO A 225 -8.49 -23.12 -14.20
C PRO A 225 -8.49 -23.14 -15.74
N ASP A 226 -8.85 -22.02 -16.38
CA ASP A 226 -8.84 -21.86 -17.82
C ASP A 226 -8.78 -20.38 -18.23
N ARG A 227 -8.60 -20.15 -19.55
CA ARG A 227 -8.56 -18.81 -20.14
C ARG A 227 -9.87 -18.05 -19.98
N ALA A 228 -11.01 -18.72 -20.04
CA ALA A 228 -12.31 -18.06 -19.96
C ALA A 228 -12.55 -17.48 -18.55
N ALA A 229 -12.14 -18.21 -17.51
CA ALA A 229 -12.14 -17.77 -16.13
C ALA A 229 -11.19 -16.59 -15.92
N PHE A 230 -9.97 -16.66 -16.46
CA PHE A 230 -9.03 -15.54 -16.42
C PHE A 230 -9.61 -14.29 -17.09
N ASP A 231 -10.15 -14.41 -18.31
CA ASP A 231 -10.72 -13.28 -19.05
C ASP A 231 -11.95 -12.71 -18.33
N ALA A 232 -12.74 -13.55 -17.66
CA ALA A 232 -13.84 -13.08 -16.81
C ALA A 232 -13.35 -12.26 -15.61
N LEU A 233 -12.28 -12.69 -14.94
CA LEU A 233 -11.66 -11.96 -13.85
C LEU A 233 -10.98 -10.66 -14.34
N ALA A 234 -10.32 -10.69 -15.50
CA ALA A 234 -9.67 -9.53 -16.08
C ALA A 234 -10.67 -8.44 -16.48
N ARG A 235 -11.86 -8.83 -16.98
CA ARG A 235 -12.93 -7.87 -17.34
C ARG A 235 -13.50 -7.11 -16.15
N ILE A 236 -13.53 -7.72 -14.97
CA ILE A 236 -14.09 -7.10 -13.76
C ILE A 236 -13.03 -6.33 -12.95
N GLU A 237 -11.75 -6.50 -13.27
CA GLU A 237 -10.64 -5.91 -12.53
C GLU A 237 -10.36 -4.48 -12.98
N GLN A 238 -10.16 -3.58 -12.01
CA GLN A 238 -9.68 -2.24 -12.30
C GLN A 238 -8.15 -2.26 -12.38
N ARG A 239 -7.61 -1.79 -13.50
CA ARG A 239 -6.17 -1.60 -13.71
C ARG A 239 -5.88 -0.11 -13.95
N ALA A 240 -4.77 0.34 -13.40
CA ALA A 240 -4.22 1.66 -13.68
C ALA A 240 -2.72 1.51 -13.93
N TRP A 241 -2.22 2.21 -14.94
CA TRP A 241 -0.82 2.14 -15.35
C TRP A 241 -0.16 3.48 -15.12
N TYR A 242 1.06 3.45 -14.61
CA TYR A 242 1.85 4.62 -14.30
C TYR A 242 3.27 4.44 -14.80
N LEU A 243 3.79 5.45 -15.50
CA LEU A 243 5.22 5.58 -15.71
C LEU A 243 5.82 6.27 -14.49
N ILE A 244 6.77 5.59 -13.86
CA ILE A 244 7.49 6.07 -12.69
C ILE A 244 8.95 6.25 -13.09
N GLN A 245 9.52 7.43 -12.80
CA GLN A 245 10.96 7.65 -12.92
C GLN A 245 11.56 7.86 -11.53
N TRP A 246 12.57 7.08 -11.21
CA TRP A 246 13.37 7.18 -10.00
C TRP A 246 14.71 7.87 -10.30
N SER A 247 15.36 8.45 -9.31
CA SER A 247 16.71 9.00 -9.46
C SER A 247 17.50 8.88 -8.16
N PRO A 248 18.75 8.40 -8.21
CA PRO A 248 19.63 8.37 -7.04
C PRO A 248 20.21 9.75 -6.72
N ALA A 249 20.35 10.61 -7.73
CA ALA A 249 21.13 11.84 -7.64
C ALA A 249 20.35 13.02 -7.03
N VAL A 250 19.02 12.96 -7.06
CA VAL A 250 18.18 14.11 -6.76
C VAL A 250 17.56 13.95 -5.38
N ALA A 251 18.16 14.59 -4.37
CA ALA A 251 17.59 14.72 -3.02
C ALA A 251 16.44 15.75 -2.94
N SER A 252 16.19 16.50 -4.02
CA SER A 252 15.18 17.55 -4.02
C SER A 252 13.78 16.96 -4.18
N SER A 253 12.88 17.40 -3.30
CA SER A 253 11.49 17.62 -3.65
C SER A 253 11.43 18.81 -4.61
N ASP A 254 12.01 18.71 -5.80
CA ASP A 254 11.56 19.64 -6.83
C ASP A 254 10.12 19.23 -7.06
N ILE A 255 9.23 20.03 -6.47
CA ILE A 255 7.80 19.98 -6.68
C ILE A 255 7.68 19.85 -8.19
N HIS A 256 7.33 18.66 -8.68
CA HIS A 256 7.15 18.39 -10.10
C HIS A 256 5.81 19.02 -10.51
N ASN A 257 5.79 20.33 -10.37
CA ASN A 257 4.88 21.29 -10.91
C ASN A 257 5.71 22.26 -11.72
N PRO A 258 6.09 21.89 -12.94
CA PRO A 258 6.32 22.92 -13.94
C PRO A 258 5.08 23.83 -14.12
N HIS A 259 3.89 23.46 -13.59
CA HIS A 259 2.65 24.24 -13.75
C HIS A 259 1.79 24.59 -12.52
N CYS A 260 1.94 23.99 -11.33
CA CYS A 260 1.24 24.52 -10.14
C CYS A 260 2.09 25.61 -9.47
N ILE A 261 1.91 26.82 -10.00
CA ILE A 261 2.30 28.08 -9.38
C ILE A 261 1.46 28.24 -8.12
N LEU A 262 1.95 27.72 -6.98
CA LEU A 262 1.31 27.91 -5.67
C LEU A 262 2.19 28.67 -4.68
N PHE A 263 3.37 29.14 -5.09
CA PHE A 263 4.32 29.82 -4.18
C PHE A 263 4.91 31.13 -4.70
N LEU A 264 4.33 31.74 -5.73
CA LEU A 264 4.58 33.15 -6.02
C LEU A 264 3.35 33.92 -5.56
N GLY A 265 3.48 34.68 -4.46
CA GLY A 265 2.44 35.52 -3.85
C GLY A 265 2.00 36.72 -4.71
N GLY A 266 1.74 36.48 -5.99
CA GLY A 266 1.14 37.42 -6.92
C GLY A 266 -0.18 36.85 -7.43
N ALA A 267 -1.25 37.63 -7.34
CA ALA A 267 -2.57 37.29 -7.85
C ALA A 267 -2.48 36.74 -9.28
N MET A 268 -2.79 35.46 -9.44
CA MET A 268 -2.88 34.83 -10.75
C MET A 268 -4.30 34.99 -11.32
N PRO A 269 -4.45 35.24 -12.63
CA PRO A 269 -5.76 35.39 -13.26
C PRO A 269 -6.52 34.05 -13.31
N ASP A 270 -7.85 34.11 -13.22
CA ASP A 270 -8.85 33.02 -13.16
C ASP A 270 -8.80 31.93 -14.25
N GLN A 271 -7.81 31.90 -15.15
CA GLN A 271 -7.82 31.05 -16.35
C GLN A 271 -7.00 29.76 -16.29
N TYR A 272 -6.29 29.48 -15.19
CA TYR A 272 -5.63 28.18 -15.03
C TYR A 272 -6.59 27.16 -14.43
N VAL A 273 -7.33 26.50 -15.32
CA VAL A 273 -8.11 25.29 -15.02
C VAL A 273 -7.16 24.27 -14.38
N LEU A 274 -7.33 24.04 -13.08
CA LEU A 274 -6.70 22.95 -12.33
C LEU A 274 -6.82 21.65 -13.13
N GLN A 275 -5.73 21.21 -13.77
CA GLN A 275 -5.66 19.88 -14.38
C GLN A 275 -5.74 18.87 -13.24
N ARG A 276 -6.91 18.24 -13.09
CA ARG A 276 -7.32 17.35 -11.99
C ARG A 276 -6.49 16.06 -11.82
N ASP A 277 -5.49 15.85 -12.67
CA ASP A 277 -4.72 14.59 -12.76
C ASP A 277 -3.29 14.69 -12.20
N HIS A 278 -2.94 15.77 -11.49
CA HIS A 278 -1.60 15.94 -10.89
C HIS A 278 -1.65 15.74 -9.38
N TYR A 279 -0.76 14.89 -8.86
CA TYR A 279 -0.63 14.63 -7.43
C TYR A 279 0.60 15.34 -6.89
N LEU A 280 0.42 16.19 -5.88
CA LEU A 280 1.52 16.71 -5.07
C LEU A 280 1.94 15.61 -4.09
N SER A 281 3.12 15.04 -4.28
CA SER A 281 3.73 14.15 -3.29
C SER A 281 4.90 14.89 -2.64
N MET A 282 4.81 15.12 -1.34
CA MET A 282 5.99 15.48 -0.54
C MET A 282 6.82 14.21 -0.38
N PRO A 283 8.13 14.23 -0.64
CA PRO A 283 8.97 13.09 -0.31
C PRO A 283 8.87 12.82 1.19
N MET A 284 8.71 11.55 1.58
CA MET A 284 8.55 11.18 2.99
C MET A 284 9.78 11.50 3.87
N ASN A 285 10.87 11.98 3.27
CA ASN A 285 12.12 12.39 3.90
C ASN A 285 12.34 13.92 3.93
N THR A 286 11.40 14.75 3.49
CA THR A 286 11.52 16.20 3.69
C THR A 286 11.24 16.56 5.14
N SER A 287 12.30 16.71 5.94
CA SER A 287 12.22 17.40 7.23
C SER A 287 11.87 18.86 6.96
N HIS A 288 10.63 19.24 7.31
CA HIS A 288 10.15 20.61 7.17
C HIS A 288 11.04 21.54 8.00
N CYS A 289 11.78 22.45 7.36
CA CYS A 289 12.44 23.53 8.09
C CYS A 289 11.39 24.52 8.56
N LEU A 290 11.35 24.77 9.87
CA LEU A 290 10.52 25.81 10.48
C LEU A 290 10.84 27.19 9.88
N HIS A 291 9.80 28.01 9.75
CA HIS A 291 9.83 29.37 9.22
C HIS A 291 11.01 30.17 9.81
N GLY A 292 11.88 30.72 8.95
CA GLY A 292 12.97 31.63 9.36
C GLY A 292 14.38 31.02 9.43
N THR A 293 14.56 29.73 9.17
CA THR A 293 15.91 29.19 8.90
C THR A 293 16.22 29.25 7.40
N PRO A 294 17.43 29.70 6.98
CA PRO A 294 17.80 29.66 5.58
C PRO A 294 17.64 28.22 5.10
N MET A 295 16.89 28.04 4.00
CA MET A 295 16.69 26.71 3.41
C MET A 295 18.06 26.06 3.29
N ARG A 296 18.32 25.02 4.10
CA ARG A 296 19.51 24.22 3.86
C ARG A 296 19.35 23.72 2.45
N THR A 297 20.23 24.14 1.55
CA THR A 297 20.21 23.68 0.17
C THR A 297 20.17 22.15 0.22
N LEU A 298 19.10 21.57 -0.34
CA LEU A 298 18.80 20.13 -0.29
C LEU A 298 19.95 19.27 -0.83
N ALA A 299 20.91 19.87 -1.54
CA ALA A 299 22.18 19.28 -1.94
C ALA A 299 23.02 18.69 -0.78
N HIS A 300 22.81 19.10 0.48
CA HIS A 300 23.54 18.53 1.63
C HIS A 300 22.83 17.35 2.31
N CYS A 301 21.55 17.12 2.01
CA CYS A 301 20.87 15.94 2.52
C CYS A 301 21.26 14.76 1.64
N LYS A 302 22.03 13.81 2.19
CA LYS A 302 22.23 12.51 1.54
C LYS A 302 20.86 11.95 1.18
N ASN A 303 20.67 11.50 -0.06
CA ASN A 303 19.44 10.84 -0.50
C ASN A 303 19.64 9.32 -0.48
N PRO A 304 19.57 8.67 0.69
CA PRO A 304 19.94 7.26 0.83
C PRO A 304 19.04 6.31 0.03
N VAL A 305 17.88 6.75 -0.43
CA VAL A 305 16.86 5.89 -1.08
C VAL A 305 16.50 6.33 -2.50
N GLY A 306 17.19 7.35 -3.02
CA GLY A 306 16.77 8.05 -4.23
C GLY A 306 15.38 8.69 -4.12
N THR A 307 14.94 9.35 -5.19
CA THR A 307 13.66 10.08 -5.24
C THR A 307 12.87 9.67 -6.47
N ILE A 308 11.57 9.46 -6.30
CA ILE A 308 10.65 9.37 -7.44
C ILE A 308 10.47 10.77 -8.02
N ARG A 309 11.00 11.00 -9.22
CA ARG A 309 10.94 12.28 -9.94
C ARG A 309 9.65 12.42 -10.71
N LEU A 310 9.22 11.36 -11.39
CA LEU A 310 8.03 11.42 -12.24
C LEU A 310 7.07 10.32 -11.84
N ILE A 311 5.79 10.69 -11.78
CA ILE A 311 4.66 9.75 -11.79
C ILE A 311 3.70 10.27 -12.84
N GLN A 312 3.56 9.53 -13.94
CA GLN A 312 2.66 9.87 -15.02
C GLN A 312 1.65 8.74 -15.21
N ARG A 313 0.36 9.04 -15.02
CA ARG A 313 -0.71 8.10 -15.35
C ARG A 313 -0.77 7.89 -16.86
N LEU A 314 -0.73 6.64 -17.30
CA LEU A 314 -0.93 6.27 -18.70
C LEU A 314 -2.43 6.09 -18.96
N ARG A 315 -2.88 6.57 -20.12
CA ARG A 315 -4.29 6.44 -20.53
C ARG A 315 -4.61 5.03 -21.01
N ASP A 316 -3.66 4.43 -21.72
CA ASP A 316 -3.80 3.13 -22.38
C ASP A 316 -2.87 2.10 -21.75
N GLU A 317 -3.22 0.83 -21.92
CA GLU A 317 -2.38 -0.28 -21.52
C GLU A 317 -1.04 -0.23 -22.27
N PRO A 318 0.11 -0.20 -21.58
CA PRO A 318 1.41 -0.23 -22.24
C PRO A 318 1.60 -1.56 -22.99
N THR A 319 2.38 -1.55 -24.06
CA THR A 319 2.62 -2.78 -24.84
C THR A 319 3.60 -3.74 -24.17
N ASN A 320 4.44 -3.23 -23.27
CA ASN A 320 5.58 -3.87 -22.64
C ASN A 320 5.51 -3.74 -21.11
N TRP A 321 4.59 -4.44 -20.45
CA TRP A 321 4.53 -4.53 -18.98
C TRP A 321 4.37 -5.97 -18.52
#